data_AF-T1BMM2-F1
#
_entry.id   AF-T1BMM2-F1
#
_cell.length_a   1.000
_cell.length_b   1.000
_cell.length_c   1.000
_cell.angle_alpha   90.00
_cell.angle_beta   90.00
_cell.angle_gamma   90.00
#
_symmetry.space_group_name_H-M   'P 1'
#
loop_
_entity.id
_entity.type
_entity.pdbx_description
1 polymer ?
#
loop_
_entity_poly.entity_id
_entity_poly.type
_entity_poly.pdbx_seq_one_letter_code
_entity_poly.pdbx_strand_id
1 'polypeptide(L)'
;MQRTVFFVSDSTGITAETIGHSILTQFEGVDFDTHRMPFVNDVDKAHAAVTRIKSAWARTGLRPIVVNTAVDATLSEILGGSGALMLDVFAPFIGPLEHELGVRR
;
A
#
# COMPACT_ATOMS: atom_id res chain seq x y z
N MET A 1 -0.46 -7.55 -20.20
CA MET A 1 0.54 -6.67 -19.54
C MET A 1 0.34 -6.83 -18.05
N GLN A 2 1.35 -7.26 -17.29
CA GLN A 2 1.17 -7.60 -15.88
C GLN A 2 1.51 -6.40 -14.97
N ARG A 3 0.60 -6.05 -14.06
CA ARG A 3 0.73 -4.93 -13.12
C ARG A 3 1.15 -5.44 -11.75
N THR A 4 2.30 -5.00 -11.25
CA THR A 4 2.77 -5.38 -9.90
C THR A 4 2.03 -4.59 -8.82
N VAL A 5 1.49 -5.30 -7.83
CA VAL A 5 0.79 -4.73 -6.67
C VAL A 5 1.45 -5.21 -5.38
N PHE A 6 1.66 -4.30 -4.44
CA PHE A 6 2.14 -4.60 -3.09
C PHE A 6 1.06 -4.28 -2.06
N PHE A 7 0.70 -5.26 -1.22
CA PHE A 7 -0.18 -5.08 -0.07
C PHE A 7 0.69 -4.84 1.17
N VAL A 8 0.78 -3.59 1.63
CA VAL A 8 1.69 -3.17 2.70
C VAL A 8 0.92 -2.90 3.99
N SER A 9 1.41 -3.44 5.10
CA SER A 9 0.83 -3.23 6.43
C SER A 9 1.91 -3.32 7.51
N ASP A 10 1.73 -2.55 8.59
CA ASP A 10 2.46 -2.64 9.86
C ASP A 10 2.09 -3.87 10.71
N SER A 11 1.04 -4.59 10.33
CA SER A 11 0.57 -5.83 10.95
C SER A 11 0.59 -6.97 9.93
N THR A 12 -0.44 -7.83 9.89
CA THR A 12 -0.44 -9.07 9.09
C THR A 12 -0.61 -8.87 7.58
N GLY A 13 -1.04 -7.70 7.13
CA GLY A 13 -1.35 -7.43 5.72
C GLY A 13 -2.64 -8.05 5.19
N ILE A 14 -3.45 -8.69 6.04
CA ILE A 14 -4.73 -9.30 5.63
C ILE A 14 -5.70 -8.24 5.12
N THR A 15 -5.90 -7.16 5.87
CA THR A 15 -6.81 -6.07 5.48
C THR A 15 -6.39 -5.44 4.15
N ALA A 16 -5.10 -5.16 3.97
CA ALA A 16 -4.56 -4.59 2.74
C ALA A 16 -4.83 -5.50 1.53
N GLU A 17 -4.60 -6.81 1.69
CA GLU A 17 -4.85 -7.79 0.63
C GLU A 17 -6.32 -7.97 0.32
N THR A 18 -7.18 -8.14 1.33
CA THR A 18 -8.61 -8.36 1.12
C THR A 18 -9.28 -7.17 0.44
N ILE A 19 -9.04 -5.95 0.94
CA ILE A 19 -9.62 -4.74 0.35
C ILE A 19 -8.99 -4.47 -1.02
N GLY A 20 -7.66 -4.56 -1.11
CA GLY A 20 -6.95 -4.36 -2.36
C GLY A 20 -7.42 -5.32 -3.45
N HIS A 21 -7.51 -6.62 -3.17
CA HIS A 21 -8.03 -7.61 -4.10
C HIS A 21 -9.46 -7.28 -4.56
N SER A 22 -10.33 -6.89 -3.63
CA SER A 22 -11.72 -6.51 -3.95
C SER A 22 -11.82 -5.28 -4.87
N ILE A 23 -10.88 -4.34 -4.77
CA ILE A 23 -10.78 -3.19 -5.68
C ILE A 23 -10.27 -3.63 -7.05
N LEU A 24 -9.25 -4.50 -7.07
CA LEU A 24 -8.62 -4.95 -8.31
C LEU A 24 -9.55 -5.79 -9.19
N THR A 25 -10.48 -6.55 -8.60
CA THR A 25 -11.46 -7.36 -9.34
C THR A 25 -12.40 -6.53 -10.22
N GLN A 26 -12.52 -5.22 -9.98
CA GLN A 26 -13.30 -4.31 -10.81
C GLN A 26 -12.65 -4.03 -12.18
N PHE A 27 -11.39 -4.43 -12.38
CA PHE A 27 -10.61 -4.19 -13.60
C PHE A 27 -10.40 -5.48 -14.39
N GLU A 28 -11.45 -5.94 -15.08
CA GLU A 28 -11.37 -7.11 -15.95
C GLU A 28 -10.30 -6.94 -17.05
N GLY A 29 -9.62 -8.03 -17.40
CA GLY A 29 -8.61 -8.04 -18.47
C GLY A 29 -7.23 -7.48 -18.07
N VAL A 30 -7.03 -7.12 -16.80
CA VAL A 30 -5.72 -6.74 -16.26
C VAL A 30 -5.14 -7.88 -15.42
N ASP A 31 -3.95 -8.36 -15.80
CA ASP A 31 -3.22 -9.35 -15.01
C ASP A 31 -2.46 -8.65 -13.88
N PHE A 32 -2.70 -9.06 -12.63
CA PHE A 32 -2.01 -8.52 -11.46
C PHE A 32 -1.00 -9.53 -10.91
N ASP A 33 0.23 -9.06 -10.67
CA ASP A 33 1.26 -9.77 -9.90
C ASP A 33 1.29 -9.20 -8.49
N THR A 34 0.66 -9.90 -7.54
CA THR A 34 0.40 -9.37 -6.20
C THR A 34 1.36 -9.92 -5.15
N HIS A 35 1.88 -9.04 -4.29
CA HIS A 35 2.85 -9.38 -3.25
C HIS A 35 2.39 -8.81 -1.90
N ARG A 36 2.27 -9.65 -0.87
CA ARG A 36 2.04 -9.18 0.50
C ARG A 36 3.36 -8.79 1.19
N MET A 37 3.36 -7.66 1.89
CA MET A 37 4.46 -7.15 2.72
C MET A 37 3.94 -6.88 4.13
N PRO A 38 3.91 -7.90 5.00
CA PRO A 38 3.47 -7.75 6.38
C PRO A 38 4.58 -7.16 7.27
N PHE A 39 4.18 -6.66 8.44
CA PHE A 39 5.05 -6.19 9.52
C PHE A 39 6.01 -5.07 9.11
N VAL A 40 5.61 -4.19 8.18
CA VAL A 40 6.34 -2.97 7.84
C VAL A 40 6.06 -1.92 8.92
N ASN A 41 6.61 -2.16 10.11
CA ASN A 41 6.29 -1.43 11.35
C ASN A 41 7.49 -0.69 11.98
N ASP A 42 8.58 -0.57 11.23
CA ASP A 42 9.73 0.25 11.58
C ASP A 42 10.37 0.85 10.32
N VAL A 43 11.23 1.84 10.52
CA VAL A 43 11.87 2.62 9.46
C VAL A 43 12.72 1.74 8.53
N ASP A 44 13.47 0.78 9.08
CA ASP A 44 14.35 -0.09 8.30
C ASP A 44 13.52 -0.99 7.36
N LYS A 45 12.42 -1.55 7.87
CA LYS A 45 11.49 -2.35 7.07
C LYS A 45 10.76 -1.51 6.03
N ALA A 46 10.42 -0.26 6.32
CA ALA A 46 9.84 0.66 5.34
C ALA A 46 10.82 0.94 4.19
N HIS A 47 12.11 1.18 4.49
CA HIS A 47 13.14 1.34 3.47
C HIS A 47 13.39 0.05 2.66
N ALA A 48 13.33 -1.12 3.30
CA ALA A 48 13.41 -2.39 2.61
C ALA A 48 12.22 -2.60 1.65
N ALA A 49 11.01 -2.23 2.07
CA ALA A 49 9.82 -2.25 1.21
C ALA A 49 9.97 -1.31 0.02
N VAL A 50 10.41 -0.07 0.24
CA VAL A 50 10.73 0.91 -0.82
C VAL A 50 11.72 0.34 -1.82
N THR A 51 12.79 -0.28 -1.34
CA THR A 51 13.80 -0.90 -2.20
C THR A 51 13.18 -2.00 -3.07
N ARG A 52 12.39 -2.89 -2.48
CA ARG A 52 11.70 -3.96 -3.23
C ARG A 52 10.74 -3.42 -4.28
N ILE A 53 9.98 -2.36 -3.95
CA ILE A 53 9.07 -1.69 -4.88
C ILE A 53 9.84 -1.08 -6.06
N LYS A 54 10.92 -0.34 -5.79
CA LYS A 54 11.77 0.25 -6.84
C LYS A 54 12.41 -0.81 -7.72
N SER A 55 12.89 -1.91 -7.15
CA SER A 55 13.44 -3.03 -7.92
C SER A 55 12.39 -3.67 -8.83
N ALA A 56 11.14 -3.79 -8.39
CA ALA A 56 10.07 -4.30 -9.24
C ALA A 56 9.81 -3.37 -10.43
N TRP A 57 9.75 -2.06 -10.19
CA TRP A 57 9.62 -1.07 -11.26
C TRP A 57 10.78 -1.17 -12.26
N ALA A 58 12.02 -1.20 -11.78
CA ALA A 58 13.20 -1.29 -12.64
C ALA A 58 13.19 -2.52 -13.55
N ARG A 59 12.65 -3.65 -13.07
CA ARG A 59 12.55 -4.90 -13.86
C ARG A 59 11.41 -4.88 -14.88
N THR A 60 10.25 -4.33 -14.50
CA THR A 60 9.04 -4.42 -15.34
C THR A 60 8.86 -3.20 -16.26
N GLY A 61 9.53 -2.08 -15.96
CA GLY A 61 9.31 -0.78 -16.61
C GLY A 61 7.96 -0.13 -16.25
N LEU A 62 7.15 -0.78 -15.42
CA LEU A 62 5.79 -0.38 -15.09
C LEU A 62 5.70 0.10 -13.65
N ARG A 63 5.15 1.31 -13.44
CA ARG A 63 4.97 1.90 -12.12
C ARG A 63 4.15 0.95 -11.21
N PRO A 64 4.69 0.46 -10.08
CA PRO A 64 3.96 -0.43 -9.18
C PRO A 64 2.79 0.27 -8.48
N ILE A 65 1.86 -0.53 -7.96
CA ILE A 65 0.76 -0.07 -7.09
C ILE A 65 1.03 -0.57 -5.68
N VAL A 66 0.81 0.28 -4.68
CA VAL A 66 0.89 -0.08 -3.27
C VAL A 66 -0.48 0.18 -2.64
N VAL A 67 -1.09 -0.86 -2.10
CA VAL A 67 -2.26 -0.75 -1.23
C VAL A 67 -1.74 -0.76 0.21
N ASN A 68 -1.86 0.37 0.88
CA ASN A 68 -1.28 0.63 2.19
C ASN A 68 -2.37 0.66 3.26
N THR A 69 -2.11 -0.03 4.38
CA THR A 69 -2.90 0.08 5.61
C THR A 69 -2.04 0.46 6.82
N ALA A 70 -0.79 0.88 6.62
CA ALA A 70 0.07 1.32 7.72
C ALA A 70 -0.52 2.56 8.40
N VAL A 71 -0.59 2.53 9.73
CA VAL A 71 -1.17 3.62 10.53
C VAL A 71 -0.11 4.68 10.85
N ASP A 72 1.17 4.31 10.86
CA ASP A 72 2.22 5.28 11.12
C ASP A 72 2.45 6.22 9.90
N ALA A 73 2.36 7.53 10.15
CA ALA A 73 2.53 8.56 9.12
C ALA A 73 3.97 8.62 8.58
N THR A 74 4.97 8.40 9.45
CA THR A 74 6.39 8.34 9.08
C THR A 74 6.65 7.18 8.14
N LEU A 75 6.11 5.99 8.46
CA LEU A 75 6.26 4.82 7.59
C LEU A 75 5.57 5.05 6.24
N SER A 76 4.39 5.66 6.25
CA SER A 76 3.65 5.99 5.03
C SER A 76 4.38 7.01 4.15
N GLU A 77 5.05 8.00 4.76
CA GLU A 77 5.90 8.97 4.05
C GLU A 77 7.11 8.29 3.40
N ILE A 78 7.83 7.44 4.14
CA ILE A 78 8.95 6.65 3.61
C ILE A 78 8.49 5.80 2.41
N LEU A 79 7.38 5.09 2.56
CA LEU A 79 6.78 4.27 1.50
C LEU A 79 6.38 5.12 0.28
N GLY A 80 5.89 6.34 0.49
CA GLY A 80 5.62 7.32 -0.56
C GLY A 80 6.85 7.67 -1.42
N GLY A 81 8.05 7.64 -0.81
CA GLY A 81 9.33 7.79 -1.51
C GLY A 81 9.70 6.67 -2.49
N SER A 82 8.89 5.61 -2.59
CA SER A 82 9.05 4.55 -3.59
C SER A 82 8.74 4.99 -5.01
N GLY A 83 7.90 6.02 -5.20
CA GLY A 83 7.41 6.44 -6.50
C GLY A 83 6.29 5.56 -7.07
N ALA A 84 5.83 4.54 -6.34
CA ALA A 84 4.65 3.76 -6.69
C ALA A 84 3.36 4.62 -6.64
N LEU A 85 2.26 4.11 -7.21
CA LEU A 85 0.93 4.63 -6.92
C LEU A 85 0.55 4.17 -5.51
N MET A 86 0.42 5.11 -4.57
CA MET A 86 0.03 4.82 -3.19
C MET A 86 -1.49 4.92 -3.05
N LEU A 87 -2.12 3.84 -2.60
CA LEU A 87 -3.53 3.76 -2.25
C LEU A 87 -3.62 3.51 -0.75
N ASP A 88 -3.88 4.56 0.02
CA ASP A 88 -4.18 4.43 1.44
C ASP A 88 -5.65 4.04 1.61
N VAL A 89 -5.87 2.86 2.18
CA VAL A 89 -7.20 2.27 2.35
C VAL A 89 -8.05 3.08 3.33
N PHE A 90 -7.44 3.71 4.33
CA PHE A 90 -8.17 4.39 5.40
C PHE A 90 -8.30 5.89 5.17
N ALA A 91 -7.37 6.53 4.43
CA ALA A 91 -7.33 7.97 4.24
C ALA A 91 -8.69 8.63 3.91
N PRO A 92 -9.53 8.07 3.00
CA PRO A 92 -10.84 8.67 2.70
C PRO A 92 -11.84 8.66 3.86
N PHE A 93 -11.66 7.76 4.84
CA PHE A 93 -12.59 7.54 5.95
C PHE A 93 -12.16 8.19 7.26
N ILE A 94 -10.87 8.53 7.41
CA ILE A 94 -10.34 9.13 8.65
C ILE A 94 -11.03 10.48 8.91
N GLY A 95 -11.03 11.42 7.96
CA GLY A 95 -11.62 12.74 8.16
C GLY A 95 -13.10 12.74 8.56
N PRO A 96 -13.98 11.98 7.86
CA PRO A 96 -15.36 11.81 8.28
C PRO A 96 -15.51 11.24 9.70
N LEU A 97 -14.69 10.26 10.08
CA LEU A 97 -14.73 9.67 11.42
C LEU A 97 -14.23 10.64 12.49
N GLU A 98 -13.17 11.39 12.23
CA GLU A 98 -12.68 12.42 13.18
C GLU A 98 -13.75 13.49 13.44
N HIS A 99 -14.48 13.88 12.39
CA HIS A 99 -15.58 14.83 12.50
C HIS A 99 -16.74 14.27 13.34
N GLU A 100 -17.18 13.05 13.04
CA GLU A 100 -18.29 12.40 13.76
C GLU A 100 -17.94 12.09 15.21
N LEU A 101 -16.70 11.64 15.48
CA LEU A 101 -16.26 11.23 16.80
C LEU A 101 -15.73 12.39 17.67
N GLY A 102 -15.46 13.55 17.07
CA GLY A 102 -14.92 14.71 17.77
C GLY A 102 -13.48 14.52 18.29
N VAL A 103 -12.72 13.59 17.71
CA VAL A 103 -11.35 13.24 18.11
C VAL A 103 -10.45 13.27 16.88
N ARG A 104 -9.21 13.78 17.03
CA ARG A 104 -8.18 13.72 15.98
C ARG A 104 -7.19 12.58 16.22
N ARG A 105 -6.70 12.00 15.13
CA ARG A 105 -5.63 11.02 15.09
C ARG A 105 -4.25 11.69 15.21
#